data_AF-A0A7X0JN48-F1
#
_entry.id   AF-A0A7X0JN48-F1
#
_cell.length_a   1.000
_cell.length_b   1.000
_cell.length_c   1.000
_cell.angle_alpha   90.00
_cell.angle_beta   90.00
_cell.angle_gamma   90.00
#
_symmetry.space_group_name_H-M   'P 1'
#
loop_
_entity.id
_entity.type
_entity.pdbx_description
1 polymer ?
#
loop_
_entity_poly.entity_id
_entity_poly.type
_entity_poly.pdbx_seq_one_letter_code
_entity_poly.pdbx_strand_id
1 'polypeptide(L)' 'MPQNTMSAHLNILSRAGLVSSQRQSRVVTYRVETETLRELVLFLLKDCCGGNAELCAPLIAELTPCCPPEKALS' A
#
# COMPACT_ATOMS: atom_id res chain seq x y z
N MET A 1 -7.30 -21.80 5.99
CA MET A 1 -7.74 -20.50 6.55
C MET A 1 -9.19 -20.63 7.02
N PRO A 2 -9.56 -20.15 8.20
CA PRO A 2 -10.94 -20.21 8.68
C PRO A 2 -11.83 -19.22 7.90
N GLN A 3 -13.11 -19.58 7.77
CA GLN A 3 -14.16 -19.03 6.89
C GLN A 3 -14.56 -17.56 7.09
N ASN A 4 -13.84 -16.73 7.87
CA ASN A 4 -14.18 -15.31 8.02
C ASN A 4 -12.99 -14.38 8.36
N THR A 5 -11.77 -14.79 8.01
CA THR A 5 -10.55 -14.00 8.32
C THR A 5 -10.37 -12.78 7.42
N MET A 6 -10.85 -12.83 6.18
CA MET A 6 -10.68 -11.73 5.23
C MET A 6 -11.39 -10.45 5.70
N SER A 7 -12.63 -10.57 6.20
CA SER A 7 -13.39 -9.45 6.76
C SER A 7 -12.67 -8.81 7.95
N ALA A 8 -12.01 -9.61 8.79
CA ALA A 8 -11.24 -9.11 9.92
C ALA A 8 -10.00 -8.32 9.45
N HIS A 9 -9.26 -8.83 8.47
CA HIS A 9 -8.12 -8.13 7.89
C HIS A 9 -8.52 -6.81 7.23
N LEU A 10 -9.58 -6.80 6.44
CA LEU A 10 -10.09 -5.58 5.80
C LEU A 10 -10.56 -4.53 6.82
N ASN A 11 -11.19 -4.97 7.92
CA ASN A 11 -11.55 -4.07 9.02
C ASN A 11 -10.33 -3.49 9.75
N ILE A 12 -9.23 -4.23 9.85
CA ILE A 12 -7.98 -3.71 10.43
C ILE A 12 -7.37 -2.67 9.48
N LEU A 13 -7.24 -3.00 8.20
CA LEU A 13 -6.70 -2.10 7.19
C LEU A 13 -7.52 -0.82 7.04
N SER A 14 -8.86 -0.93 7.12
CA SER A 14 -9.74 0.23 7.04
C SER A 14 -9.62 1.13 8.25
N ARG A 15 -9.53 0.55 9.46
CA ARG A 15 -9.27 1.33 10.69
C ARG A 15 -7.89 1.99 10.70
N ALA A 16 -6.91 1.37 10.05
CA ALA A 16 -5.57 1.95 9.87
C ALA A 16 -5.52 3.02 8.76
N GLY A 17 -6.62 3.28 8.05
CA GLY A 17 -6.66 4.26 6.95
C GLY A 17 -5.96 3.82 5.66
N LEU A 18 -5.60 2.54 5.55
CA LEU A 18 -4.88 1.98 4.38
C LEU A 18 -5.84 1.55 3.27
N VAL A 19 -7.12 1.33 3.59
CA VAL A 19 -8.14 1.03 2.60
C VAL A 19 -9.43 1.80 2.89
N SER A 20 -10.10 2.28 1.85
CA SER A 20 -11.49 2.73 1.94
C SER A 20 -12.45 1.61 1.53
N SER A 21 -13.69 1.71 2.01
CA SER A 21 -14.77 0.81 1.62
C SER A 21 -15.92 1.60 1.04
N GLN A 22 -16.44 1.14 -0.10
CA GLN A 22 -17.61 1.70 -0.74
C GLN A 22 -18.64 0.60 -0.94
N ARG A 23 -19.82 0.77 -0.35
CA ARG A 23 -20.91 -0.18 -0.52
C ARG A 23 -21.71 0.17 -1.77
N GLN A 24 -21.73 -0.75 -2.73
CA GLN A 24 -22.57 -0.69 -3.92
C GLN A 24 -23.62 -1.79 -3.85
N SER A 25 -24.79 -1.44 -3.30
CA SER A 25 -25.92 -2.35 -3.05
C SER A 25 -25.55 -3.53 -2.13
N ARG A 26 -25.29 -4.72 -2.71
CA ARG A 26 -24.93 -5.96 -2.02
C ARG A 26 -23.42 -6.24 -2.02
N VAL A 27 -22.65 -5.47 -2.78
CA VAL A 27 -21.20 -5.62 -2.89
C VAL A 27 -20.51 -4.51 -2.10
N VAL A 28 -19.45 -4.84 -1.37
CA VAL A 28 -18.56 -3.86 -0.76
C VAL A 28 -17.25 -3.91 -1.53
N THR A 29 -16.88 -2.80 -2.15
CA THR A 29 -15.61 -2.64 -2.85
C THR A 29 -14.62 -1.97 -1.91
N TYR A 30 -13.47 -2.61 -1.72
CA TYR A 30 -12.36 -2.02 -0.99
C TYR A 30 -11.34 -1.45 -1.97
N ARG A 31 -10.82 -0.25 -1.68
CA ARG A 31 -9.76 0.39 -2.45
C ARG A 31 -8.59 0.71 -1.54
N VAL A 32 -7.38 0.57 -2.03
CA VAL A 32 -6.18 0.98 -1.31
C VAL A 32 -6.09 2.51 -1.35
N GLU A 33 -5.88 3.11 -0.19
CA GLU A 33 -5.54 4.53 -0.08
C GLU A 33 -4.06 4.71 -0.37
N THR A 34 -3.74 5.02 -1.63
CA THR A 34 -2.35 5.07 -2.12
C THR A 34 -1.52 6.15 -1.42
N GLU A 35 -2.14 7.28 -1.06
CA GLU A 35 -1.45 8.36 -0.35
C GLU A 35 -1.06 7.92 1.07
N THR A 36 -1.99 7.39 1.85
CA THR A 36 -1.70 6.89 3.21
C THR A 36 -0.65 5.78 3.18
N LEU A 37 -0.75 4.86 2.22
CA LEU A 37 0.23 3.79 2.06
C LEU A 37 1.62 4.35 1.71
N ARG A 38 1.69 5.31 0.79
CA ARG A 38 2.93 5.99 0.41
C ARG A 38 3.56 6.69 1.62
N GLU A 39 2.77 7.42 2.40
CA GLU A 39 3.24 8.10 3.60
C GLU A 39 3.81 7.13 4.63
N LEU A 40 3.11 6.01 4.88
CA LEU A 40 3.59 4.95 5.77
C LEU A 40 4.93 4.38 5.30
N VAL A 41 5.04 4.03 4.01
CA VAL A 41 6.29 3.49 3.46
C VAL A 41 7.41 4.52 3.57
N LEU A 42 7.16 5.78 3.23
CA LEU A 42 8.15 6.84 3.35
C LEU A 42 8.59 7.05 4.80
N PHE A 43 7.67 6.99 5.75
CA PHE A 43 7.99 7.05 7.18
C PHE A 43 8.94 5.90 7.58
N LEU A 44 8.60 4.66 7.21
CA LEU A 44 9.43 3.49 7.51
C LEU A 44 10.81 3.57 6.87
N LEU A 45 10.91 4.06 5.62
CA LEU A 45 12.20 4.20 4.93
C LEU A 45 13.06 5.31 5.53
N LYS A 46 12.47 6.43 5.94
CA LYS A 46 13.18 7.51 6.63
C LYS A 46 13.80 7.01 7.94
N ASP A 47 13.04 6.23 8.71
CA ASP A 47 13.51 5.65 9.97
C ASP A 47 14.55 4.53 9.73
N CYS A 48 14.28 3.62 8.79
CA CYS A 48 15.14 2.49 8.48
C CYS A 48 16.51 2.92 7.94
N CYS A 49 16.54 3.93 7.06
CA CYS A 49 17.78 4.43 6.46
C CYS A 49 18.44 5.53 7.30
N GLY A 50 17.83 5.98 8.40
CA GLY A 50 18.37 7.05 9.26
C GLY A 50 18.65 8.36 8.51
N GLY A 51 17.91 8.64 7.45
CA GLY A 51 18.15 9.78 6.55
C GLY A 51 19.30 9.61 5.54
N ASN A 52 19.96 8.45 5.50
CA ASN A 52 21.02 8.17 4.53
C ASN A 52 20.45 7.53 3.25
N ALA A 53 20.44 8.30 2.16
CA ALA A 53 19.93 7.85 0.87
C ALA A 53 20.69 6.64 0.28
N GLU A 54 21.98 6.47 0.59
CA GLU A 54 22.77 5.34 0.05
C GLU A 54 22.34 4.00 0.62
N LEU A 55 21.88 3.97 1.88
CA LEU A 55 21.35 2.74 2.50
C LEU A 55 20.02 2.31 1.88
N CYS A 56 19.24 3.28 1.41
CA CYS A 56 17.95 3.05 0.74
C CYS A 56 18.11 2.70 -0.76
N ALA A 57 19.27 2.97 -1.37
CA ALA A 57 19.53 2.74 -2.79
C ALA A 57 19.25 1.31 -3.29
N PRO A 58 19.69 0.22 -2.61
CA PRO A 58 19.41 -1.14 -3.07
C PRO A 58 17.91 -1.45 -3.06
N LEU A 59 17.19 -1.02 -2.04
CA LEU A 59 15.74 -1.20 -1.96
C LEU A 59 15.01 -0.45 -3.08
N ILE A 60 15.41 0.79 -3.35
CA ILE A 60 14.85 1.58 -4.44
C ILE A 60 15.12 0.89 -5.78
N ALA A 61 16.30 0.31 -5.99
CA ALA A 61 16.62 -0.43 -7.20
C ALA A 61 15.72 -1.65 -7.39
N GLU A 62 15.39 -2.39 -6.33
CA GLU A 62 14.44 -3.52 -6.39
C GLU A 62 12.99 -3.08 -6.68
N LEU A 63 12.58 -1.91 -6.16
CA LEU A 63 11.25 -1.35 -6.40
C LEU A 63 11.11 -0.69 -7.77
N THR A 64 12.23 -0.33 -8.41
CA THR A 64 12.22 0.30 -9.72
C THR A 64 11.97 -0.76 -10.78
N PRO A 65 10.86 -0.70 -11.52
CA PRO A 65 10.59 -1.69 -12.55
C PRO A 65 11.65 -1.60 -13.64
N CYS A 66 12.08 -2.77 -14.14
CA CYS A 66 13.10 -2.86 -15.21
C CYS A 66 12.66 -2.20 -16.52
N CYS A 67 11.34 -2.03 -16.71
CA CYS A 67 10.73 -1.35 -17.83
C CYS A 67 9.76 -0.28 -17.32
N PRO A 68 9.59 0.84 -18.05
CA PRO A 68 8.59 1.83 -17.70
C PRO A 68 7.19 1.18 -17.69
N PRO A 69 6.32 1.53 -16.72
CA PRO A 69 4.97 1.01 -16.70
C PRO A 69 4.27 1.39 -18.01
N GLU A 70 3.70 0.39 -18.68
CA GLU A 70 2.88 0.61 -19.87
C GLU A 70 1.76 1.57 -19.46
N LYS A 71 1.80 2.76 -20.06
CA LYS A 71 0.93 3.89 -19.78
C LYS A 71 -0.49 3.36 -19.58
N ALA A 72 -1.00 3.36 -18.35
CA ALA A 72 -2.40 3.05 -18.10
C ALA A 72 -3.20 4.14 -18.83
N LEU A 73 -3.65 3.82 -20.05
CA LEU A 73 -4.62 4.61 -20.78
C LEU A 73 -5.90 4.56 -19.96
N SER A 74 -6.21 5.67 -19.29
CA SER A 74 -7.53 5.98 -18.76
C SER A 74 -7.63 7.48 -18.57
#